data_AF-A0A958K973-F1
#
_entry.id   AF-A0A958K973-F1
#
_cell.length_a   1.000
_cell.length_b   1.000
_cell.length_c   1.000
_cell.angle_alpha   90.00
_cell.angle_beta   90.00
_cell.angle_gamma   90.00
#
_symmetry.space_group_name_H-M   'P 1'
#
loop_
_entity.id
_entity.type
_entity.pdbx_description
1 polymer ?
#
loop_
_entity_poly.entity_id
_entity_poly.type
_entity_poly.pdbx_seq_one_letter_code
_entity_poly.pdbx_strand_id
1 'polypeptide(L)'
;MVKRRVVITGLGIVCPVGNDIDSAWKALLAGESGVREIQTFDASAFSSRIAGEVKGFDAQQYFDVKEIRKQDLFSQYAVACALQAWEDARLGESSLPQERMGCVLGVGVGGLGTIEVNHEAYLKNGPRRISPFLIPKMISNLAPGNIAIRLGLKGVNFTITSACTSATHAIGESYRMIASGLQDCIFTGGAESTVTPVGMGGFCAMKALSTRNEEPTKASRPFDKDRDGFVLGEGASVIVLEDLESAQKRGAKI
;
A
#
# COMPACT_ATOMS: atom_id res chain seq x y z
N MET A 1 5.55 -31.17 14.20
CA MET A 1 4.55 -30.82 13.17
C MET A 1 5.26 -30.63 11.84
N VAL A 2 4.73 -31.19 10.75
CA VAL A 2 5.28 -30.96 9.41
C VAL A 2 4.97 -29.50 9.03
N LYS A 3 5.99 -28.74 8.65
CA LYS A 3 5.84 -27.33 8.27
C LYS A 3 5.14 -27.26 6.90
N ARG A 4 4.00 -26.55 6.83
CA ARG A 4 3.24 -26.39 5.58
C ARG A 4 4.05 -25.59 4.56
N ARG A 5 3.90 -25.93 3.28
CA ARG A 5 4.48 -25.17 2.17
C ARG A 5 3.56 -24.02 1.82
N VAL A 6 4.13 -22.84 1.61
CA VAL A 6 3.40 -21.62 1.29
C VAL A 6 3.74 -21.19 -0.13
N VAL A 7 2.73 -20.81 -0.89
CA VAL A 7 2.83 -20.38 -2.28
C VAL A 7 2.18 -19.01 -2.46
N ILE A 8 2.51 -18.31 -3.55
CA ILE A 8 1.83 -17.08 -3.95
C ILE A 8 0.79 -17.48 -4.98
N THR A 9 -0.46 -17.07 -4.80
CA THR A 9 -1.55 -17.42 -5.75
C THR A 9 -2.21 -16.22 -6.41
N GLY A 10 -1.94 -15.01 -5.93
CA GLY A 10 -2.48 -13.78 -6.51
C GLY A 10 -1.62 -12.56 -6.23
N LEU A 11 -1.66 -11.62 -7.16
CA LEU A 11 -0.88 -10.38 -7.14
C LEU A 11 -1.78 -9.16 -7.41
N GLY A 12 -1.48 -8.05 -6.73
CA GLY A 12 -2.09 -6.75 -6.98
C GLY A 12 -1.12 -5.62 -6.69
N ILE A 13 -1.16 -4.57 -7.50
CA ILE A 13 -0.24 -3.43 -7.38
C ILE A 13 -0.91 -2.13 -7.82
N VAL A 14 -0.60 -1.07 -7.10
CA VAL A 14 -0.85 0.32 -7.48
C VAL A 14 0.43 1.08 -7.19
N CYS A 15 1.09 1.63 -8.20
CA CYS A 15 2.39 2.26 -8.06
C CYS A 15 2.60 3.37 -9.10
N PRO A 16 3.70 4.16 -9.01
CA PRO A 16 3.92 5.32 -9.87
C PRO A 16 4.09 5.01 -11.37
N VAL A 17 4.27 3.74 -11.73
CA VAL A 17 4.45 3.26 -13.11
C VAL A 17 3.28 2.40 -13.62
N GLY A 18 2.28 2.11 -12.79
CA GLY A 18 1.14 1.29 -13.20
C GLY A 18 0.17 1.02 -12.06
N ASN A 19 -1.11 0.89 -12.39
CA ASN A 19 -2.21 0.65 -11.43
C ASN A 19 -2.70 -0.81 -11.46
N ASP A 20 -1.99 -1.68 -12.15
CA ASP A 20 -2.22 -3.12 -12.24
C ASP A 20 -0.89 -3.82 -12.57
N ILE A 21 -0.86 -5.15 -12.43
CA ILE A 21 0.36 -5.96 -12.61
C ILE A 21 0.88 -5.88 -14.05
N ASP A 22 0.01 -5.91 -15.05
CA ASP A 22 0.42 -5.95 -16.45
C ASP A 22 1.06 -4.62 -16.88
N SER A 23 0.41 -3.49 -16.55
CA SER A 23 0.92 -2.16 -16.85
C SER A 23 2.20 -1.85 -16.09
N ALA A 24 2.24 -2.14 -14.78
CA ALA A 24 3.44 -1.92 -13.97
C ALA A 24 4.61 -2.79 -14.43
N TRP A 25 4.38 -4.09 -14.70
CA TRP A 25 5.44 -5.00 -15.13
C TRP A 25 6.02 -4.60 -16.49
N LYS A 26 5.17 -4.22 -17.44
CA LYS A 26 5.61 -3.72 -18.74
C LYS A 26 6.48 -2.47 -18.61
N ALA A 27 6.06 -1.49 -17.80
CA ALA A 27 6.81 -0.25 -17.57
C ALA A 27 8.17 -0.52 -16.90
N LEU A 28 8.20 -1.43 -15.91
CA LEU A 28 9.44 -1.84 -15.25
C LEU A 28 10.43 -2.50 -16.22
N LEU A 29 9.96 -3.41 -17.09
CA LEU A 29 10.81 -4.05 -18.10
C LEU A 29 11.34 -3.05 -19.15
N ALA A 30 10.59 -1.98 -19.42
CA ALA A 30 11.00 -0.90 -20.32
C ALA A 30 11.94 0.12 -19.65
N GLY A 31 12.19 0.01 -18.34
CA GLY A 31 13.02 0.96 -17.59
C GLY A 31 12.35 2.33 -17.42
N GLU A 32 11.01 2.39 -17.44
CA GLU A 32 10.27 3.63 -17.28
C GLU A 32 10.34 4.13 -15.83
N SER A 33 10.60 5.43 -15.67
CA SER A 33 10.66 6.06 -14.35
C SER A 33 9.29 6.61 -13.94
N GLY A 34 8.85 6.24 -12.73
CA GLY A 34 7.66 6.81 -12.10
C GLY A 34 7.87 8.19 -11.47
N VAL A 35 9.14 8.62 -11.33
CA VAL A 35 9.51 9.86 -10.64
C VAL A 35 9.25 11.09 -11.52
N ARG A 36 8.59 12.09 -10.95
CA ARG A 36 8.31 13.38 -11.58
C ARG A 36 8.28 14.50 -10.55
N GLU A 37 8.12 15.74 -11.02
CA GLU A 37 7.71 16.84 -10.15
C GLU A 37 6.36 16.55 -9.48
N ILE A 38 6.25 16.93 -8.20
CA ILE A 38 5.03 16.79 -7.42
C ILE A 38 3.92 17.65 -8.03
N GLN A 39 2.74 17.07 -8.23
CA GLN A 39 1.56 17.75 -8.80
C GLN A 39 0.41 17.89 -7.80
N THR A 40 0.46 17.15 -6.70
CA THR A 40 -0.61 17.07 -5.69
C THR A 40 -0.67 18.30 -4.77
N PHE A 41 0.42 19.07 -4.63
CA PHE A 41 0.49 20.31 -3.87
C PHE A 41 1.64 21.21 -4.34
N ASP A 42 1.67 22.46 -3.89
CA ASP A 42 2.78 23.38 -4.16
C ASP A 42 4.04 22.97 -3.38
N ALA A 43 5.00 22.36 -4.09
CA ALA A 43 6.27 21.93 -3.53
C ALA A 43 7.41 22.97 -3.69
N SER A 44 7.13 24.20 -4.17
CA SER A 44 8.17 25.18 -4.54
C SER A 44 9.13 25.55 -3.40
N ALA A 45 8.64 25.54 -2.16
CA ALA A 45 9.43 25.87 -0.96
C ALA A 45 10.29 24.71 -0.42
N PHE A 46 10.17 23.50 -0.97
CA PHE A 46 10.90 22.32 -0.50
C PHE A 46 12.23 22.14 -1.26
N SER A 47 13.23 21.59 -0.57
CA SER A 47 14.53 21.26 -1.19
C SER A 47 14.41 20.13 -2.22
N SER A 48 13.52 19.16 -1.96
CA SER A 48 13.09 18.15 -2.92
C SER A 48 11.65 18.42 -3.35
N ARG A 49 11.43 18.48 -4.67
CA ARG A 49 10.14 18.80 -5.29
C ARG A 49 9.64 17.67 -6.20
N ILE A 50 10.25 16.50 -6.06
CA ILE A 50 10.03 15.33 -6.90
C ILE A 50 9.56 14.15 -6.06
N ALA A 51 8.68 13.34 -6.63
CA ALA A 51 8.17 12.13 -6.01
C ALA A 51 7.73 11.11 -7.07
N GLY A 52 7.62 9.85 -6.65
CA GLY A 52 6.85 8.83 -7.36
C GLY A 52 5.40 8.88 -6.91
N GLU A 53 4.61 9.78 -7.49
CA GLU A 53 3.15 9.82 -7.27
C GLU A 53 2.45 8.75 -8.11
N VAL A 54 1.41 8.13 -7.57
CA VAL A 54 0.54 7.23 -8.33
C VAL A 54 -0.23 8.04 -9.37
N LYS A 55 -0.32 7.54 -10.61
CA LYS A 55 -0.89 8.26 -11.76
C LYS A 55 -2.21 7.64 -12.20
N GLY A 56 -3.23 8.47 -12.42
CA GLY A 56 -4.49 8.02 -13.01
C GLY A 56 -5.23 6.95 -12.20
N PHE A 57 -4.99 6.87 -10.89
CA PHE A 57 -5.76 6.00 -10.02
C PHE A 57 -7.19 6.54 -9.89
N ASP A 58 -8.16 5.75 -10.36
CA ASP A 58 -9.58 6.07 -10.24
C ASP A 58 -10.22 5.21 -9.16
N ALA A 59 -10.40 5.79 -7.98
CA ALA A 59 -11.01 5.11 -6.84
C ALA A 59 -12.45 4.65 -7.12
N GLN A 60 -13.17 5.28 -8.06
CA GLN A 60 -14.56 4.91 -8.37
C GLN A 60 -14.68 3.53 -9.03
N GLN A 61 -13.57 2.97 -9.54
CA GLN A 61 -13.54 1.59 -10.03
C GLN A 61 -13.68 0.55 -8.90
N TYR A 62 -13.34 0.92 -7.67
CA TYR A 62 -13.25 -0.02 -6.54
C TYR A 62 -14.29 0.27 -5.43
N PHE A 63 -14.77 1.50 -5.36
CA PHE A 63 -15.56 2.04 -4.25
C PHE A 63 -16.73 2.89 -4.74
N ASP A 64 -17.79 2.97 -3.94
CA ASP A 64 -18.75 4.05 -4.10
C ASP A 64 -18.19 5.39 -3.57
N VAL A 65 -18.82 6.51 -3.97
CA VAL A 65 -18.39 7.86 -3.55
C VAL A 65 -18.41 8.06 -2.03
N LYS A 66 -19.28 7.35 -1.30
CA LYS A 66 -19.37 7.46 0.16
C LYS A 66 -18.22 6.73 0.83
N GLU A 67 -17.81 5.58 0.30
CA GLU A 67 -16.67 4.80 0.77
C GLU A 67 -15.35 5.53 0.56
N ILE A 68 -15.14 6.13 -0.61
CA ILE A 68 -13.94 6.93 -0.93
C ILE A 68 -13.70 8.00 0.14
N ARG A 69 -14.76 8.73 0.52
CA ARG A 69 -14.65 9.83 1.51
C ARG A 69 -14.25 9.35 2.91
N LYS A 70 -14.55 8.10 3.24
CA LYS A 70 -14.32 7.48 4.55
C LYS A 70 -12.96 6.80 4.69
N GLN A 71 -12.16 6.75 3.62
CA GLN A 71 -10.85 6.10 3.63
C GLN A 71 -9.75 7.09 3.24
N ASP A 72 -8.59 6.99 3.87
CA ASP A 72 -7.38 7.67 3.39
C ASP A 72 -6.84 6.95 2.14
N LEU A 73 -5.99 7.64 1.38
CA LEU A 73 -5.53 7.19 0.07
C LEU A 73 -4.68 5.92 0.16
N PHE A 74 -3.86 5.74 1.21
CA PHE A 74 -3.10 4.50 1.41
C PHE A 74 -4.03 3.28 1.54
N SER A 75 -5.16 3.44 2.24
CA SER A 75 -6.16 2.38 2.40
C SER A 75 -6.90 2.12 1.09
N GLN A 76 -7.17 3.17 0.30
CA GLN A 76 -7.79 3.01 -1.02
C GLN A 76 -6.88 2.20 -1.95
N TYR A 77 -5.58 2.50 -1.99
CA TYR A 77 -4.60 1.71 -2.73
C TYR A 77 -4.53 0.25 -2.25
N ALA A 78 -4.52 0.04 -0.92
CA ALA A 78 -4.47 -1.30 -0.33
C ALA A 78 -5.67 -2.16 -0.76
N VAL A 79 -6.88 -1.62 -0.67
CA VAL A 79 -8.10 -2.35 -1.07
C VAL A 79 -8.16 -2.57 -2.58
N ALA A 80 -7.76 -1.60 -3.40
CA ALA A 80 -7.65 -1.80 -4.85
C ALA A 80 -6.70 -2.95 -5.20
N CYS A 81 -5.51 -3.00 -4.58
CA CYS A 81 -4.57 -4.09 -4.74
C CYS A 81 -5.12 -5.43 -4.24
N ALA A 82 -5.83 -5.44 -3.12
CA ALA A 82 -6.42 -6.68 -2.58
C ALA A 82 -7.53 -7.23 -3.49
N LEU A 83 -8.31 -6.36 -4.14
CA LEU A 83 -9.29 -6.76 -5.15
C LEU A 83 -8.60 -7.34 -6.39
N GLN A 84 -7.53 -6.71 -6.89
CA GLN A 84 -6.72 -7.27 -7.98
C GLN A 84 -6.17 -8.66 -7.61
N ALA A 85 -5.58 -8.80 -6.42
CA ALA A 85 -4.99 -10.04 -5.95
C ALA A 85 -6.05 -11.13 -5.69
N TRP A 86 -7.26 -10.75 -5.27
CA TRP A 86 -8.40 -11.66 -5.12
C TRP A 86 -8.84 -12.25 -6.47
N GLU A 87 -8.94 -11.40 -7.50
CA GLU A 87 -9.30 -11.80 -8.86
C GLU A 87 -8.20 -12.65 -9.51
N ASP A 88 -6.93 -12.24 -9.42
CA ASP A 88 -5.78 -13.01 -9.94
C ASP A 88 -5.69 -14.39 -9.28
N ALA A 89 -5.96 -14.48 -7.97
CA ALA A 89 -6.03 -15.74 -7.24
C ALA A 89 -7.30 -16.56 -7.52
N ARG A 90 -8.33 -16.01 -8.18
CA ARG A 90 -9.64 -16.65 -8.40
C ARG A 90 -10.29 -17.14 -7.11
N LEU A 91 -10.23 -16.33 -6.05
CA LEU A 91 -10.75 -16.73 -4.74
C LEU A 91 -12.28 -16.67 -4.64
N GLY A 92 -12.97 -16.00 -5.58
CA GLY A 92 -14.44 -15.99 -5.66
C GLY A 92 -15.08 -17.37 -5.87
N GLU A 93 -14.33 -18.32 -6.43
CA GLU A 93 -14.75 -19.71 -6.65
C GLU A 93 -14.21 -20.67 -5.57
N SER A 94 -13.47 -20.15 -4.59
CA SER A 94 -12.83 -20.95 -3.55
C SER A 94 -13.84 -21.47 -2.52
N SER A 95 -13.59 -22.67 -2.02
CA SER A 95 -14.29 -23.24 -0.86
C SER A 95 -13.56 -23.00 0.46
N LEU A 96 -12.53 -22.15 0.47
CA LEU A 96 -11.79 -21.77 1.68
C LEU A 96 -12.74 -21.08 2.68
N PRO A 97 -12.79 -21.54 3.94
CA PRO A 97 -13.57 -20.86 4.96
C PRO A 97 -13.02 -19.45 5.23
N GLN A 98 -13.91 -18.47 5.38
CA GLN A 98 -13.54 -17.07 5.64
C GLN A 98 -12.68 -16.90 6.91
N GLU A 99 -12.88 -17.76 7.91
CA GLU A 99 -12.13 -17.80 9.17
C GLU A 99 -10.68 -18.28 9.00
N ARG A 100 -10.39 -18.90 7.86
CA ARG A 100 -9.05 -19.37 7.46
C ARG A 100 -8.36 -18.41 6.48
N MET A 101 -9.03 -17.33 6.11
CA MET A 101 -8.54 -16.27 5.26
C MET A 101 -8.30 -15.00 6.08
N GLY A 102 -7.04 -14.59 6.20
CA GLY A 102 -6.63 -13.42 6.97
C GLY A 102 -6.11 -12.28 6.10
N CYS A 103 -5.81 -11.14 6.74
CA CYS A 103 -5.12 -10.02 6.12
C CYS A 103 -4.09 -9.43 7.08
N VAL A 104 -2.83 -9.37 6.65
CA VAL A 104 -1.75 -8.76 7.42
C VAL A 104 -0.96 -7.85 6.50
N LEU A 105 -1.11 -6.54 6.68
CA LEU A 105 -0.41 -5.55 5.85
C LEU A 105 0.64 -4.76 6.62
N GLY A 106 1.68 -4.38 5.90
CA GLY A 106 2.65 -3.40 6.33
C GLY A 106 2.22 -1.98 5.98
N VAL A 107 2.25 -1.07 6.96
CA VAL A 107 2.02 0.37 6.73
C VAL A 107 3.03 1.12 7.58
N GLY A 108 3.78 2.04 6.98
CA GLY A 108 4.85 2.77 7.66
C GLY A 108 4.31 3.90 8.52
N VAL A 109 3.49 4.78 7.94
CA VAL A 109 2.98 5.98 8.62
C VAL A 109 1.46 5.94 8.77
N GLY A 110 0.73 5.57 7.71
CA GLY A 110 -0.73 5.60 7.69
C GLY A 110 -1.27 6.88 7.07
N GLY A 111 -2.44 7.36 7.51
CA GLY A 111 -3.16 8.45 6.84
C GLY A 111 -2.63 9.84 7.19
N LEU A 112 -1.39 10.14 6.79
CA LEU A 112 -0.73 11.41 7.05
C LEU A 112 -1.49 12.59 6.41
N GLY A 113 -1.95 12.42 5.16
CA GLY A 113 -2.76 13.44 4.48
C GLY A 113 -4.07 13.74 5.22
N THR A 114 -4.74 12.71 5.76
CA THR A 114 -5.91 12.92 6.62
C THR A 114 -5.56 13.72 7.87
N ILE A 115 -4.43 13.45 8.53
CA ILE A 115 -4.00 14.20 9.72
C ILE A 115 -3.80 15.67 9.37
N GLU A 116 -3.10 15.96 8.26
CA GLU A 116 -2.83 17.33 7.81
C GLU A 116 -4.12 18.14 7.58
N VAL A 117 -5.04 17.58 6.79
CA VAL A 117 -6.31 18.25 6.46
C VAL A 117 -7.14 18.54 7.72
N ASN A 118 -7.19 17.59 8.66
CA ASN A 118 -7.96 17.77 9.89
C ASN A 118 -7.28 18.73 10.87
N HIS A 119 -5.94 18.71 10.94
CA HIS A 119 -5.18 19.64 11.76
C HIS A 119 -5.33 21.08 11.25
N GLU A 120 -5.26 21.28 9.94
CA GLU A 120 -5.49 22.59 9.32
C GLU A 120 -6.92 23.09 9.58
N ALA A 121 -7.92 22.21 9.43
CA ALA A 121 -9.31 22.55 9.74
C ALA A 121 -9.49 22.95 11.21
N TYR A 122 -8.81 22.27 12.13
CA TYR A 122 -8.78 22.60 13.55
C TYR A 122 -8.15 23.97 13.81
N LEU A 123 -6.97 24.25 13.25
CA LEU A 123 -6.29 25.54 13.46
C LEU A 123 -7.11 26.71 12.92
N LYS A 124 -7.75 26.55 11.76
CA LYS A 124 -8.54 27.63 11.12
C LYS A 124 -9.89 27.87 11.79
N ASN A 125 -10.55 26.82 12.27
CA ASN A 125 -11.98 26.87 12.59
C ASN A 125 -12.37 26.17 13.91
N GLY A 126 -11.39 25.74 14.70
CA GLY A 126 -11.58 25.09 15.98
C GLY A 126 -11.99 23.61 15.91
N PRO A 127 -12.14 22.95 17.08
CA PRO A 127 -12.25 21.49 17.20
C PRO A 127 -13.53 20.91 16.57
N ARG A 128 -14.59 21.70 16.42
CA ARG A 128 -15.84 21.25 15.78
C ARG A 128 -15.70 20.94 14.28
N ARG A 129 -14.60 21.37 13.64
CA ARG A 129 -14.31 21.05 12.23
C ARG A 129 -13.50 19.79 12.03
N ILE A 130 -13.04 19.14 13.09
CA ILE A 130 -12.38 17.84 12.99
C ILE A 130 -13.41 16.82 12.49
N SER A 131 -13.05 16.10 11.43
CA SER A 131 -13.92 15.07 10.86
C SER A 131 -14.14 13.93 11.86
N PRO A 132 -15.38 13.41 11.99
CA PRO A 132 -15.61 12.18 12.76
C PRO A 132 -14.90 10.97 12.15
N PHE A 133 -14.47 11.07 10.89
CA PHE A 133 -13.70 10.04 10.20
C PHE A 133 -12.18 10.22 10.33
N LEU A 134 -11.67 11.20 11.09
CA LEU A 134 -10.22 11.37 11.29
C LEU A 134 -9.57 10.06 11.76
N ILE A 135 -10.05 9.50 12.88
CA ILE A 135 -9.46 8.28 13.43
C ILE A 135 -9.59 7.12 12.44
N PRO A 136 -10.79 6.73 11.96
CA PRO A 136 -10.94 5.61 11.01
C PRO A 136 -10.20 5.79 9.67
N LYS A 137 -9.78 7.00 9.31
CA LYS A 137 -8.96 7.24 8.11
C LYS A 137 -7.46 7.19 8.40
N MET A 138 -7.01 7.62 9.57
CA MET A 138 -5.58 7.80 9.82
C MET A 138 -4.85 6.55 10.33
N ILE A 139 -5.51 5.72 11.14
CA ILE A 139 -4.82 4.60 11.80
C ILE A 139 -4.47 3.48 10.83
N SER A 140 -3.24 3.01 10.91
CA SER A 140 -2.62 2.13 9.91
C SER A 140 -3.33 0.77 9.73
N ASN A 141 -3.92 0.23 10.80
CA ASN A 141 -4.68 -1.02 10.78
C ASN A 141 -5.97 -0.98 9.96
N LEU A 142 -6.37 0.20 9.46
CA LEU A 142 -7.56 0.32 8.62
C LEU A 142 -7.32 -0.15 7.18
N ALA A 143 -6.07 -0.25 6.72
CA ALA A 143 -5.78 -0.92 5.44
C ALA A 143 -6.23 -2.40 5.46
N PRO A 144 -5.70 -3.29 6.32
CA PRO A 144 -6.18 -4.68 6.38
C PRO A 144 -7.60 -4.79 6.95
N GLY A 145 -8.05 -3.85 7.79
CA GLY A 145 -9.44 -3.76 8.24
C GLY A 145 -10.44 -3.58 7.10
N ASN A 146 -10.20 -2.60 6.22
CA ASN A 146 -11.07 -2.31 5.08
C ASN A 146 -11.02 -3.44 4.03
N ILE A 147 -9.86 -4.07 3.83
CA ILE A 147 -9.75 -5.28 2.98
C ILE A 147 -10.61 -6.41 3.54
N ALA A 148 -10.52 -6.69 4.85
CA ALA A 148 -11.29 -7.75 5.46
C ALA A 148 -12.80 -7.49 5.38
N ILE A 149 -13.25 -6.25 5.58
CA ILE A 149 -14.65 -5.86 5.39
C ILE A 149 -15.07 -6.07 3.93
N ARG A 150 -14.24 -5.63 2.97
CA ARG A 150 -14.56 -5.68 1.53
C ARG A 150 -14.66 -7.11 0.99
N LEU A 151 -13.79 -8.00 1.46
CA LEU A 151 -13.66 -9.38 0.97
C LEU A 151 -14.31 -10.43 1.90
N GLY A 152 -14.85 -10.02 3.05
CA GLY A 152 -15.46 -10.91 4.03
C GLY A 152 -14.46 -11.80 4.78
N LEU A 153 -13.22 -11.34 4.98
CA LEU A 153 -12.18 -12.11 5.66
C LEU A 153 -12.42 -12.11 7.18
N LYS A 154 -12.36 -13.29 7.81
CA LYS A 154 -12.62 -13.47 9.25
C LYS A 154 -11.46 -14.11 10.00
N GLY A 155 -10.35 -14.38 9.30
CA GLY A 155 -9.11 -14.84 9.91
C GLY A 155 -8.37 -13.73 10.65
N VAL A 156 -7.06 -13.91 10.80
CA VAL A 156 -6.18 -12.91 11.44
C VAL A 156 -6.27 -11.56 10.71
N ASN A 157 -6.31 -10.46 11.46
CA ASN A 157 -6.35 -9.11 10.89
C ASN A 157 -5.56 -8.12 11.75
N PHE A 158 -4.41 -7.67 11.24
CA PHE A 158 -3.59 -6.66 11.92
C PHE A 158 -2.59 -6.01 10.96
N THR A 159 -1.93 -4.95 11.42
CA THR A 159 -0.87 -4.26 10.69
C THR A 159 0.47 -4.38 11.39
N ILE A 160 1.53 -4.48 10.59
CA ILE A 160 2.90 -4.35 11.07
C ILE A 160 3.46 -3.00 10.63
N THR A 161 3.98 -2.23 11.59
CA THR A 161 4.61 -0.94 11.35
C THR A 161 6.07 -0.99 11.80
N SER A 162 6.98 -0.97 10.82
CA SER A 162 8.43 -0.96 10.99
C SER A 162 9.10 -0.11 9.90
N ALA A 163 8.50 1.04 9.60
CA ALA A 163 8.95 1.95 8.55
C ALA A 163 9.13 1.24 7.17
N CYS A 164 10.31 1.37 6.55
CA CYS A 164 10.59 0.83 5.22
C CYS A 164 10.45 -0.70 5.13
N THR A 165 10.55 -1.43 6.25
CA THR A 165 10.46 -2.89 6.29
C THR A 165 9.05 -3.42 6.61
N SER A 166 8.06 -2.53 6.79
CA SER A 166 6.70 -2.92 7.19
C SER A 166 6.11 -4.02 6.32
N ALA A 167 6.17 -3.87 4.99
CA ALA A 167 5.62 -4.86 4.07
C ALA A 167 6.38 -6.20 4.12
N THR A 168 7.71 -6.15 4.15
CA THR A 168 8.54 -7.37 4.26
C THR A 168 8.28 -8.14 5.55
N HIS A 169 8.12 -7.44 6.68
CA HIS A 169 7.76 -8.09 7.95
C HIS A 169 6.35 -8.66 7.91
N ALA A 170 5.38 -7.95 7.32
CA ALA A 170 4.02 -8.45 7.14
C ALA A 170 3.98 -9.74 6.32
N ILE A 171 4.73 -9.79 5.21
CA ILE A 171 4.87 -10.99 4.37
C ILE A 171 5.51 -12.14 5.16
N GLY A 172 6.61 -11.86 5.86
CA GLY A 172 7.31 -12.88 6.66
C GLY A 172 6.44 -13.45 7.78
N GLU A 173 5.64 -12.61 8.42
CA GLU A 173 4.73 -13.05 9.49
C GLU A 173 3.54 -13.86 8.94
N SER A 174 2.95 -13.40 7.84
CA SER A 174 1.90 -14.14 7.12
C SER A 174 2.38 -15.53 6.70
N TYR A 175 3.60 -15.62 6.16
CA TYR A 175 4.24 -16.89 5.84
C TYR A 175 4.33 -17.81 7.07
N ARG A 176 4.75 -17.30 8.23
CA ARG A 176 4.84 -18.12 9.46
C ARG A 176 3.47 -18.60 9.93
N MET A 177 2.45 -17.75 9.84
CA MET A 177 1.08 -18.09 10.22
C MET A 177 0.51 -19.23 9.34
N ILE A 178 0.75 -19.20 8.03
CA ILE A 178 0.34 -20.30 7.14
C ILE A 178 1.20 -21.53 7.38
N ALA A 179 2.53 -21.38 7.45
CA ALA A 179 3.47 -22.49 7.64
C ALA A 179 3.23 -23.28 8.95
N SER A 180 2.71 -22.61 9.98
CA SER A 180 2.32 -23.20 11.27
C SER A 180 0.89 -23.74 11.31
N GLY A 181 0.09 -23.49 10.27
CA GLY A 181 -1.30 -23.93 10.15
C GLY A 181 -2.33 -23.03 10.85
N LEU A 182 -1.94 -21.84 11.32
CA LEU A 182 -2.86 -20.88 11.95
C LEU A 182 -3.89 -20.35 10.95
N GLN A 183 -3.50 -20.18 9.68
CA GLN A 183 -4.32 -19.74 8.56
C GLN A 183 -4.02 -20.59 7.34
N ASP A 184 -4.92 -20.60 6.35
CA ASP A 184 -4.70 -21.29 5.08
C ASP A 184 -4.41 -20.29 3.94
N CYS A 185 -4.91 -19.06 4.06
CA CYS A 185 -4.73 -18.00 3.08
C CYS A 185 -4.57 -16.65 3.80
N ILE A 186 -3.61 -15.82 3.39
CA ILE A 186 -3.42 -14.47 3.94
C ILE A 186 -3.14 -13.48 2.81
N PHE A 187 -3.92 -12.40 2.78
CA PHE A 187 -3.63 -11.20 2.01
C PHE A 187 -2.54 -10.40 2.71
N THR A 188 -1.38 -10.23 2.08
CA THR A 188 -0.24 -9.54 2.71
C THR A 188 0.53 -8.66 1.73
N GLY A 189 1.38 -7.78 2.21
CA GLY A 189 2.05 -6.76 1.41
C GLY A 189 2.14 -5.44 2.17
N GLY A 190 1.94 -4.32 1.51
CA GLY A 190 1.89 -3.02 2.19
C GLY A 190 1.36 -1.88 1.36
N ALA A 191 1.09 -0.76 2.03
CA ALA A 191 0.53 0.43 1.42
C ALA A 191 1.03 1.70 2.11
N GLU A 192 1.25 2.76 1.33
CA GLU A 192 1.65 4.07 1.84
C GLU A 192 1.23 5.19 0.87
N SER A 193 0.85 6.36 1.40
CA SER A 193 0.52 7.56 0.62
C SER A 193 0.97 8.83 1.36
N THR A 194 2.28 8.94 1.57
CA THR A 194 2.90 10.03 2.35
C THR A 194 3.54 11.12 1.49
N VAL A 195 3.23 11.18 0.19
CA VAL A 195 3.59 12.31 -0.67
C VAL A 195 2.66 13.48 -0.32
N THR A 196 2.94 14.10 0.82
CA THR A 196 2.17 15.20 1.41
C THR A 196 3.11 16.30 1.89
N PRO A 197 2.64 17.54 2.11
CA PRO A 197 3.47 18.62 2.63
C PRO A 197 4.26 18.26 3.90
N VAL A 198 3.65 17.62 4.91
CA VAL A 198 4.37 17.25 6.13
C VAL A 198 5.31 16.06 5.88
N GLY A 199 4.90 15.09 5.06
CA GLY A 199 5.75 13.96 4.67
C GLY A 199 7.03 14.42 3.97
N MET A 200 6.87 15.21 2.91
CA MET A 200 8.00 15.81 2.19
C MET A 200 8.82 16.73 3.08
N GLY A 201 8.18 17.57 3.90
CA GLY A 201 8.85 18.48 4.83
C GLY A 201 9.73 17.76 5.84
N GLY A 202 9.22 16.69 6.45
CA GLY A 202 9.97 15.88 7.42
C GLY A 202 11.22 15.25 6.80
N PHE A 203 11.09 14.60 5.64
CA PHE A 203 12.23 13.97 4.97
C PHE A 203 13.21 14.99 4.36
N CYS A 204 12.73 16.14 3.89
CA CYS A 204 13.59 17.26 3.48
C CYS A 204 14.41 17.80 4.64
N ALA A 205 13.79 18.01 5.82
CA ALA A 205 14.46 18.50 7.02
C ALA A 205 15.57 17.54 7.50
N MET A 206 15.35 16.23 7.36
CA MET A 206 16.37 15.20 7.62
C MET A 206 17.46 15.11 6.55
N LYS A 207 17.33 15.84 5.44
CA LYS A 207 18.21 15.75 4.25
C LYS A 207 18.29 14.32 3.69
N ALA A 208 17.16 13.58 3.75
CA ALA A 208 17.10 12.19 3.32
C ALA A 208 16.71 12.05 1.83
N LEU A 209 16.06 13.07 1.26
CA LEU A 209 15.58 13.06 -0.11
C LEU A 209 16.62 13.57 -1.11
N SER A 210 16.62 12.98 -2.30
CA SER A 210 17.33 13.54 -3.45
C SER A 210 16.82 14.94 -3.77
N THR A 211 17.74 15.83 -4.14
CA THR A 211 17.44 17.24 -4.51
C THR A 211 17.64 17.49 -6.01
N ARG A 212 17.75 16.43 -6.81
CA ARG A 212 17.93 16.48 -8.27
C ARG A 212 16.62 16.81 -8.99
N ASN A 213 16.10 18.00 -8.71
CA ASN A 213 14.80 18.45 -9.21
C ASN A 213 14.79 18.64 -10.74
N GLU A 214 15.93 19.01 -11.35
CA GLU A 214 16.02 19.29 -12.80
C GLU A 214 16.02 18.01 -13.66
N GLU A 215 16.29 16.84 -13.06
CA GLU A 215 16.27 15.54 -13.76
C GLU A 215 15.53 14.49 -12.91
N PRO A 216 14.20 14.64 -12.68
CA PRO A 216 13.46 13.79 -11.75
C PRO A 216 13.59 12.30 -12.06
N THR A 217 13.52 11.94 -13.35
CA THR A 217 13.58 10.54 -13.80
C THR A 217 14.92 9.87 -13.53
N LYS A 218 15.98 10.64 -13.27
CA LYS A 218 17.33 10.16 -12.95
C LYS A 218 17.69 10.35 -11.47
N ALA A 219 16.79 10.87 -10.63
CA ALA A 219 17.10 11.17 -9.23
C ALA A 219 17.33 9.90 -8.40
N SER A 220 16.44 8.90 -8.52
CA SER A 220 16.63 7.59 -7.89
C SER A 220 17.65 6.78 -8.66
N ARG A 221 18.90 6.76 -8.17
CA ARG A 221 20.04 6.07 -8.78
C ARG A 221 20.77 5.17 -7.77
N PRO A 222 20.15 4.06 -7.33
CA PRO A 222 20.78 3.15 -6.38
C PRO A 222 22.17 2.72 -6.84
N PHE A 223 23.12 2.69 -5.90
CA PHE A 223 24.53 2.30 -6.12
C PHE A 223 25.37 3.24 -7.01
N ASP A 224 24.77 4.22 -7.68
CA ASP A 224 25.50 5.21 -8.46
C ASP A 224 26.37 6.10 -7.56
N LYS A 225 27.51 6.56 -8.09
CA LYS A 225 28.46 7.42 -7.38
C LYS A 225 27.83 8.75 -6.97
N ASP A 226 26.93 9.29 -7.80
CA ASP A 226 26.36 10.62 -7.66
C ASP A 226 24.95 10.59 -7.04
N ARG A 227 24.58 9.49 -6.36
CA ARG A 227 23.34 9.40 -5.57
C ARG A 227 23.38 10.37 -4.38
N ASP A 228 22.30 11.07 -4.13
CA ASP A 228 22.23 12.14 -3.13
C ASP A 228 21.07 12.00 -2.13
N GLY A 229 20.32 10.89 -2.18
CA GLY A 229 19.19 10.61 -1.30
C GLY A 229 18.21 9.65 -1.97
N PHE A 230 17.16 9.24 -1.25
CA PHE A 230 16.07 8.48 -1.86
C PHE A 230 15.03 9.41 -2.49
N VAL A 231 14.17 8.89 -3.36
CA VAL A 231 13.00 9.63 -3.85
C VAL A 231 11.77 9.03 -3.19
N LEU A 232 10.97 9.87 -2.52
CA LEU A 232 9.73 9.42 -1.88
C LEU A 232 8.72 8.99 -2.95
N GLY A 233 8.04 7.88 -2.70
CA GLY A 233 6.95 7.41 -3.55
C GLY A 233 5.78 6.93 -2.72
N GLU A 234 4.68 6.66 -3.41
CA GLU A 234 3.44 6.15 -2.82
C GLU A 234 2.88 4.99 -3.65
N GLY A 235 1.95 4.25 -3.06
CA GLY A 235 1.29 3.13 -3.68
C GLY A 235 0.98 2.01 -2.70
N ALA A 236 0.59 0.87 -3.25
CA ALA A 236 0.41 -0.36 -2.49
C ALA A 236 0.78 -1.58 -3.34
N SER A 237 1.04 -2.68 -2.64
CA SER A 237 1.10 -4.01 -3.23
C SER A 237 0.47 -5.01 -2.27
N VAL A 238 -0.31 -5.94 -2.81
CA VAL A 238 -0.91 -7.03 -2.06
C VAL A 238 -0.66 -8.33 -2.82
N ILE A 239 -0.18 -9.34 -2.11
CA ILE A 239 -0.02 -10.70 -2.58
C ILE A 239 -0.91 -11.62 -1.74
N VAL A 240 -1.41 -12.68 -2.36
CA VAL A 240 -2.09 -13.76 -1.65
C VAL A 240 -1.08 -14.86 -1.38
N LEU A 241 -0.79 -15.08 -0.10
CA LEU A 241 -0.09 -16.28 0.35
C LEU A 241 -1.10 -17.36 0.67
N GLU A 242 -0.87 -18.58 0.20
CA GLU A 242 -1.76 -19.72 0.41
C GLU A 242 -0.97 -20.98 0.75
N ASP A 243 -1.58 -21.86 1.55
CA ASP A 243 -1.10 -23.22 1.73
C ASP A 243 -1.10 -23.98 0.39
N LEU A 244 -0.03 -24.73 0.11
CA LEU A 244 0.13 -25.44 -1.16
C LEU A 244 -0.98 -26.47 -1.42
N GLU A 245 -1.40 -27.23 -0.41
CA GLU A 245 -2.42 -28.26 -0.59
C GLU A 245 -3.78 -27.62 -0.88
N SER A 246 -4.11 -26.52 -0.18
CA SER A 246 -5.27 -25.68 -0.48
C SER A 246 -5.25 -25.17 -1.92
N ALA A 247 -4.13 -24.55 -2.32
CA ALA A 247 -3.95 -23.97 -3.65
C ALA A 247 -4.11 -25.04 -4.75
N GLN A 248 -3.50 -26.22 -4.56
CA GLN A 248 -3.62 -27.34 -5.49
C GLN A 248 -5.04 -27.90 -5.56
N LYS A 249 -5.73 -28.05 -4.42
CA LYS A 249 -7.08 -28.59 -4.36
C LYS A 249 -8.09 -27.77 -5.16
N ARG A 250 -7.90 -26.45 -5.21
CA ARG A 250 -8.74 -25.54 -6.01
C ARG A 250 -8.18 -25.21 -7.41
N GLY A 251 -7.07 -25.83 -7.82
CA GLY A 251 -6.45 -25.60 -9.13
C GLY A 251 -5.88 -24.18 -9.32
N ALA A 252 -5.36 -23.58 -8.25
CA ALA A 252 -4.78 -22.24 -8.31
C ALA A 252 -3.53 -22.19 -9.22
N LYS A 253 -3.34 -21.04 -9.88
CA LYS A 253 -2.04 -20.67 -10.44
C LYS A 253 -1.08 -20.36 -9.30
N ILE A 254 0.15 -20.86 -9.40
CA ILE A 254 1.24 -20.71 -8.41
C ILE A 254 2.45 -20.10 -9.11
#